data_AF-A0A2A8AZW1-F1
#
_entry.id   AF-A0A2A8AZW1-F1
#
_cell.length_a   1.000
_cell.length_b   1.000
_cell.length_c   1.000
_cell.angle_alpha   90.00
_cell.angle_beta   90.00
_cell.angle_gamma   90.00
#
_symmetry.space_group_name_H-M   'P 1'
#
loop_
_entity.id
_entity.type
_entity.pdbx_description
1 polymer ?
#
loop_
_entity_poly.entity_id
_entity_poly.type
_entity_poly.pdbx_seq_one_letter_code
_entity_poly.pdbx_strand_id
1 'polypeptide(L)'
;MTSPAIRLTQYSHGAGCGCKISPKVLETILHSEREKFVDPRLLVGNETRDDAAVYDIGNGVGIISTTDFFMPIVDNPFDFGRIAATNAISDVYAMGGKPIMA
;
A
#
# COMPACT_ATOMS: atom_id res chain seq x y z
N MET A 1 -5.14 -7.53 -40.49
CA MET A 1 -4.80 -6.29 -39.76
C MET A 1 -4.44 -6.70 -38.35
N THR A 2 -3.16 -6.62 -37.98
CA THR A 2 -2.72 -6.87 -36.59
C THR A 2 -3.09 -5.65 -35.76
N SER A 3 -3.90 -5.83 -34.71
CA SER A 3 -4.17 -4.76 -33.75
C SER A 3 -2.83 -4.21 -33.21
N PRO A 4 -2.68 -2.89 -33.06
CA PRO A 4 -1.48 -2.31 -32.50
C PRO A 4 -1.23 -2.85 -31.10
N ALA A 5 0.05 -3.07 -30.75
CA ALA A 5 0.43 -3.56 -29.43
C ALA A 5 -0.05 -2.56 -28.34
N ILE A 6 -0.79 -3.07 -27.35
CA ILE A 6 -1.30 -2.27 -26.24
C ILE A 6 -0.11 -1.94 -25.32
N ARG A 7 0.16 -0.64 -25.15
CA ARG A 7 1.12 -0.12 -24.16
C ARG A 7 0.38 0.22 -22.87
N LEU A 8 0.61 -0.50 -21.79
CA LEU A 8 -0.12 -0.24 -20.54
C LEU A 8 0.14 1.16 -19.97
N THR A 9 1.34 1.69 -20.18
CA THR A 9 1.69 3.04 -19.71
C THR A 9 0.86 4.14 -20.38
N GLN A 10 0.23 3.87 -21.53
CA GLN A 10 -0.67 4.83 -22.19
C GLN A 10 -1.92 5.13 -21.36
N TYR A 11 -2.24 4.28 -20.38
CA TYR A 11 -3.36 4.47 -19.44
C TYR A 11 -2.93 5.13 -18.12
N SER A 12 -1.63 5.41 -17.94
CA SER A 12 -1.10 6.11 -16.76
C SER A 12 -0.93 7.60 -17.09
N HIS A 13 -1.87 8.43 -16.63
CA HIS A 13 -1.82 9.89 -16.82
C HIS A 13 -0.79 10.59 -15.91
N GLY A 14 -0.04 9.82 -15.11
CA GLY A 14 1.02 10.31 -14.23
C GLY A 14 2.16 9.29 -14.05
N ALA A 15 3.27 9.72 -13.46
CA ALA A 15 4.52 8.95 -13.36
C ALA A 15 4.55 7.97 -12.17
N GLY A 16 3.71 6.92 -12.19
CA GLY A 16 3.80 5.80 -11.24
C GLY A 16 3.61 6.18 -9.77
N CYS A 17 4.54 5.80 -8.89
CA CYS A 17 4.51 6.11 -7.44
C CYS A 17 4.51 7.63 -7.14
N GLY A 18 4.95 8.47 -8.09
CA GLY A 18 4.86 9.94 -7.99
C GLY A 18 3.43 10.49 -8.01
N CYS A 19 2.42 9.65 -8.19
CA CYS A 19 1.01 10.00 -8.12
C CYS A 19 0.42 9.93 -6.69
N LYS A 20 1.20 9.58 -5.67
CA LYS A 20 0.74 9.58 -4.27
C LYS A 20 0.44 11.03 -3.82
N ILE A 21 -0.62 11.20 -3.03
CA ILE A 21 -0.91 12.48 -2.36
C ILE A 21 0.24 12.78 -1.40
N SER A 22 0.69 14.04 -1.35
CA SER A 22 1.79 14.40 -0.44
C SER A 22 1.40 14.15 1.02
N PRO A 23 2.36 13.75 1.90
CA PRO A 23 2.04 13.40 3.29
C PRO A 23 1.26 14.49 4.03
N LYS A 24 1.62 15.77 3.80
CA LYS A 24 0.94 16.92 4.42
C LYS A 24 -0.52 17.06 3.99
N VAL A 25 -0.81 16.82 2.71
CA VAL A 25 -2.19 16.89 2.19
C VAL A 25 -2.99 15.70 2.71
N LEU A 26 -2.40 14.50 2.72
CA LEU A 26 -3.05 13.32 3.26
C LEU A 26 -3.38 13.47 4.76
N GLU A 27 -2.46 14.01 5.54
CA GLU A 27 -2.68 14.33 6.96
C GLU A 27 -3.88 15.25 7.16
N THR A 28 -4.02 16.26 6.29
CA THR A 28 -5.17 17.18 6.33
C THR A 28 -6.48 16.47 5.97
N ILE A 29 -6.46 15.59 4.98
CA ILE A 29 -7.65 14.83 4.52
C ILE A 29 -8.12 13.83 5.59
N LEU A 30 -7.17 13.15 6.25
CA LEU A 30 -7.46 12.15 7.27
C LEU A 30 -7.74 12.76 8.65
N HIS A 31 -7.50 14.06 8.82
CA HIS A 31 -7.81 14.76 10.06
C HIS A 31 -9.31 14.69 10.36
N SER A 32 -9.64 14.22 11.55
CA SER A 32 -11.03 14.13 12.02
C SER A 32 -11.11 14.59 13.47
N GLU A 33 -12.13 15.39 13.78
CA GLU A 33 -12.47 15.82 15.14
C GLU A 33 -13.27 14.75 15.92
N ARG A 34 -13.59 13.61 15.29
CA ARG A 34 -14.26 12.50 15.95
C ARG A 34 -13.35 11.88 17.00
N GLU A 35 -13.95 11.34 18.06
CA GLU A 35 -13.19 10.57 19.06
C GLU A 35 -12.35 9.50 18.39
N LYS A 36 -11.07 9.47 18.75
CA LYS A 36 -10.13 8.49 18.22
C LYS A 36 -10.62 7.10 18.62
N PHE A 37 -10.72 6.20 17.66
CA PHE A 37 -10.92 4.79 17.95
C PHE A 37 -9.65 4.28 18.61
N VAL A 38 -9.74 3.97 19.91
CA VAL A 38 -8.62 3.42 20.68
C VAL A 38 -8.94 1.97 20.99
N ASP A 39 -8.23 1.07 20.33
CA ASP A 39 -8.20 -0.35 20.66
C ASP A 39 -6.78 -0.70 21.13
N PRO A 40 -6.58 -1.13 22.39
CA PRO A 40 -5.26 -1.53 22.89
C PRO A 40 -4.58 -2.64 22.09
N ARG A 41 -5.33 -3.40 21.28
CA ARG A 41 -4.78 -4.43 20.41
C ARG A 41 -4.28 -3.88 19.09
N LEU A 42 -4.67 -2.66 18.69
CA LEU A 42 -4.10 -1.99 17.53
C LEU A 42 -2.76 -1.39 17.94
N LEU A 43 -1.67 -2.11 17.64
CA LEU A 43 -0.31 -1.74 18.03
C LEU A 43 0.25 -0.62 17.16
N VAL A 44 -0.10 -0.64 15.87
CA VAL A 44 0.30 0.35 14.88
C VAL A 44 -0.94 0.67 14.05
N GLY A 45 -1.44 1.89 14.18
CA GLY A 45 -2.62 2.40 13.50
C GLY A 45 -2.33 3.60 12.61
N ASN A 46 -3.38 4.32 12.21
CA ASN A 46 -3.25 5.50 11.34
C ASN A 46 -2.49 6.66 12.00
N GLU A 47 -2.40 6.67 13.32
CA GLU A 47 -1.77 7.73 14.10
C GLU A 47 -0.24 7.75 14.00
N THR A 48 0.42 6.60 13.76
CA THR A 48 1.89 6.50 13.76
C THR A 48 2.53 6.76 12.39
N ARG A 49 1.73 6.80 11.31
CA ARG A 49 2.17 7.06 9.93
C ARG A 49 3.18 6.03 9.39
N ASP A 50 3.08 4.79 9.87
CA ASP A 50 3.92 3.67 9.43
C ASP A 50 3.40 3.05 8.12
N ASP A 51 4.23 2.18 7.54
CA ASP A 51 3.98 1.53 6.24
C ASP A 51 2.86 0.46 6.28
N ALA A 52 2.43 0.01 7.46
CA ALA A 52 1.35 -0.96 7.62
C ALA A 52 0.66 -0.85 8.99
N ALA A 53 -0.56 -1.38 9.08
CA ALA A 53 -1.24 -1.56 10.36
C ALA A 53 -0.80 -2.88 11.03
N VAL A 54 -0.65 -2.86 12.35
CA VAL A 54 -0.32 -4.05 13.15
C VAL A 54 -1.36 -4.25 14.24
N TYR A 55 -2.02 -5.41 14.24
CA TYR A 55 -3.05 -5.77 15.20
C TYR A 55 -2.66 -7.03 16.00
N ASP A 56 -2.64 -6.93 17.32
CA ASP A 56 -2.40 -8.05 18.23
C ASP A 56 -3.61 -8.99 18.29
N ILE A 57 -3.38 -10.25 17.95
CA ILE A 57 -4.40 -11.31 18.04
C ILE A 57 -4.21 -12.19 19.29
N GLY A 58 -3.31 -11.80 20.18
CA GLY A 58 -2.97 -12.49 21.42
C GLY A 58 -1.80 -13.45 21.27
N ASN A 59 -1.36 -14.01 22.40
CA ASN A 59 -0.23 -14.96 22.48
C ASN A 59 1.10 -14.42 21.92
N GLY A 60 1.28 -13.10 21.90
CA GLY A 60 2.45 -12.45 21.33
C GLY A 60 2.51 -12.49 19.80
N VAL A 61 1.36 -12.68 19.13
CA VAL A 61 1.27 -12.72 17.66
C VAL A 61 0.52 -11.49 17.15
N GLY A 62 1.16 -10.74 16.26
CA GLY A 62 0.54 -9.62 15.54
C GLY A 62 0.25 -9.97 14.07
N ILE A 63 -0.88 -9.49 13.56
CA ILE A 63 -1.19 -9.47 12.12
C ILE A 63 -0.75 -8.13 11.56
N ILE A 64 0.09 -8.19 10.53
CA ILE A 64 0.46 -7.02 9.72
C ILE A 64 -0.44 -6.97 8.49
N SER A 65 -1.11 -5.85 8.27
CA SER A 65 -1.97 -5.61 7.12
C SER A 65 -1.54 -4.34 6.40
N THR A 66 -1.18 -4.48 5.13
CA THR A 66 -0.87 -3.37 4.22
C THR A 66 -1.70 -3.51 2.94
N THR A 67 -1.87 -2.40 2.22
CA THR A 67 -2.45 -2.36 0.89
C THR A 67 -1.77 -1.27 0.08
N ASP A 68 -1.30 -1.59 -1.12
CA ASP A 68 -0.66 -0.61 -1.99
C ASP A 68 -0.98 -0.92 -3.46
N PHE A 69 -1.28 0.11 -4.23
CA PHE A 69 -1.63 -0.01 -5.64
C PHE A 69 -1.24 1.25 -6.40
N PHE A 70 -0.97 1.10 -7.69
CA PHE A 70 -0.59 2.21 -8.56
C PHE A 70 -0.88 1.90 -10.02
N MET A 71 -0.89 2.94 -10.85
CA MET A 71 -1.10 2.83 -12.30
C MET A 71 0.10 2.16 -12.99
N PRO A 72 -0.08 1.55 -14.18
CA PRO A 72 1.01 0.84 -14.87
C PRO A 72 2.23 1.72 -15.15
N ILE A 73 3.40 1.26 -14.69
CA ILE A 73 4.69 1.93 -14.90
C ILE A 73 5.56 1.29 -16.00
N VAL A 74 5.16 0.13 -16.48
CA VAL A 74 5.78 -0.60 -17.58
C VAL A 74 4.70 -1.16 -18.50
N ASP A 75 5.04 -1.36 -19.77
CA ASP A 75 4.07 -1.81 -20.78
C ASP A 75 3.77 -3.31 -20.72
N ASN A 76 4.67 -4.11 -20.15
CA ASN A 76 4.46 -5.54 -20.00
C ASN A 76 3.55 -5.83 -18.79
N PRO A 77 2.37 -6.46 -18.97
CA PRO A 77 1.43 -6.75 -17.88
C PRO A 77 2.00 -7.68 -16.81
N PHE A 78 2.82 -8.65 -17.20
CA PHE A 78 3.40 -9.62 -16.28
C PHE A 78 4.46 -8.95 -15.40
N ASP A 79 5.32 -8.12 -15.99
CA ASP A 79 6.31 -7.36 -15.23
C ASP A 79 5.65 -6.32 -14.33
N PHE A 80 4.60 -5.63 -14.81
CA PHE A 80 3.83 -4.71 -13.97
C PHE A 80 3.24 -5.44 -12.76
N GLY A 81 2.59 -6.59 -12.96
CA GLY A 81 2.04 -7.39 -11.86
C GLY A 81 3.10 -7.82 -10.84
N ARG A 82 4.29 -8.24 -11.31
CA ARG A 82 5.42 -8.58 -10.43
C ARG A 82 5.91 -7.38 -9.63
N ILE A 83 6.04 -6.22 -10.26
CA ILE A 83 6.48 -4.99 -9.59
C ILE A 83 5.44 -4.55 -8.55
N ALA A 84 4.15 -4.54 -8.91
CA ALA A 84 3.06 -4.17 -8.01
C ALA A 84 2.97 -5.10 -6.80
N ALA A 85 3.01 -6.42 -7.01
CA ALA A 85 3.00 -7.39 -5.92
C ALA A 85 4.23 -7.25 -5.01
N THR A 86 5.42 -7.04 -5.59
CA THR A 86 6.65 -6.84 -4.81
C THR A 86 6.58 -5.60 -3.93
N ASN A 87 6.03 -4.49 -4.46
CA ASN A 87 5.83 -3.25 -3.71
C ASN A 87 4.81 -3.44 -2.57
N ALA A 88 3.66 -4.06 -2.83
CA ALA A 88 2.66 -4.28 -1.77
C ALA A 88 3.19 -5.21 -0.66
N ILE A 89 4.01 -6.21 -1.01
CA ILE A 89 4.61 -7.11 -0.03
C ILE A 89 5.76 -6.45 0.75
N SER A 90 6.42 -5.41 0.20
CA SER A 90 7.60 -4.83 0.83
C SER A 90 7.31 -4.19 2.19
N ASP A 91 6.11 -3.67 2.42
CA ASP A 91 5.77 -3.05 3.72
C ASP A 91 5.73 -4.09 4.84
N VAL A 92 5.29 -5.32 4.55
CA VAL A 92 5.33 -6.42 5.52
C VAL A 92 6.77 -6.72 5.93
N TYR A 93 7.70 -6.73 4.97
CA TYR A 93 9.11 -6.91 5.26
C TYR A 93 9.74 -5.71 5.98
N ALA A 94 9.35 -4.48 5.62
CA ALA A 94 9.81 -3.26 6.28
C ALA A 94 9.45 -3.24 7.78
N MET A 95 8.26 -3.76 8.11
CA MET A 95 7.81 -3.94 9.49
C MET A 95 8.42 -5.18 10.19
N GLY A 96 9.34 -5.90 9.54
CA GLY A 96 9.98 -7.11 10.08
C GLY A 96 9.10 -8.35 10.10
N GLY A 97 7.96 -8.33 9.40
CA GLY A 97 7.02 -9.42 9.31
C GLY A 97 7.38 -10.49 8.28
N LYS A 98 6.62 -11.59 8.32
CA LYS A 98 6.66 -12.65 7.32
C LYS A 98 5.32 -12.70 6.58
N PRO A 99 5.27 -12.48 5.25
CA PRO A 99 4.05 -12.63 4.48
C PRO A 99 3.49 -14.06 4.59
N ILE A 100 2.21 -14.18 4.93
CA ILE A 100 1.51 -15.46 5.05
C ILE A 100 0.51 -15.70 3.92
N MET A 101 0.11 -14.64 3.22
CA MET A 101 -0.81 -14.63 2.09
C MET A 101 -0.52 -13.42 1.20
N ALA A 102 -0.93 -13.49 -0.08
CA ALA A 102 -0.90 -12.41 -1.06
C ALA A 102 -2.01 -12.62 -2.10
#